data_AF-A0A8T1VU21-F1
#
_entry.id   AF-A0A8T1VU21-F1
#
_cell.length_a   1.000
_cell.length_b   1.000
_cell.length_c   1.000
_cell.angle_alpha   90.00
_cell.angle_beta   90.00
_cell.angle_gamma   90.00
#
_symmetry.space_group_name_H-M   'P 1'
#
loop_
_entity.id
_entity.type
_entity.pdbx_description
1 polymer ?
#
loop_
_entity_poly.entity_id
_entity_poly.type
_entity_poly.pdbx_seq_one_letter_code
_entity_poly.pdbx_strand_id
1 'polypeptide(L)'
;MSPGYLPSAGHRQAEQFWQNVSSAVGCESGHLDCMRQVPFDTLVNATTAIVSAHSYTLQPRVDGYFLPNTYEASVYQGHFNFSGPCVLTHEQHEFNSVAYDGIETEEDLFATIRVVFPAITENVIQDLLELYPAGDYGSEGLRFNDIRQSYEVTAKHFALTSALGNATWNGEVAISPAMHGTDQSYYFYSTYSLMDSSNETTTSFNAAEAALVGAITSPVNATVARMMQKYLLSFVITGNPNSLWADDKIYWPQYNESTVGTQIVLNETFTVAEYALANSRSLHWNKALWY
;
A
#
# COMPACT_ATOMS: atom_id res chain seq x y z
N MET A 1 9.08 2.75 2.17
CA MET A 1 8.36 2.01 1.13
C MET A 1 6.89 2.02 1.43
N SER A 2 6.07 2.08 0.40
CA SER A 2 4.62 2.24 0.43
C SER A 2 3.93 1.12 1.21
N PRO A 3 3.37 1.37 2.41
CA PRO A 3 2.61 0.38 3.14
C PRO A 3 1.37 0.03 2.33
N GLY A 4 1.09 -1.26 2.21
CA GLY A 4 -0.19 -1.73 1.68
C GLY A 4 -1.13 -2.05 2.83
N TYR A 5 -2.15 -1.22 3.02
CA TYR A 5 -3.29 -1.53 3.86
C TYR A 5 -4.49 -1.80 2.96
N LEU A 6 -5.05 -2.99 3.05
CA LEU A 6 -6.33 -3.26 2.44
C LEU A 6 -7.37 -3.27 3.55
N PRO A 7 -8.48 -2.54 3.42
CA PRO A 7 -9.58 -2.59 4.38
C PRO A 7 -9.90 -4.04 4.71
N SER A 8 -9.65 -4.43 5.96
CA SER A 8 -9.77 -5.82 6.36
C SER A 8 -11.24 -6.20 6.29
N ALA A 9 -11.62 -6.96 5.25
CA ALA A 9 -12.94 -7.53 5.13
C ALA A 9 -13.29 -8.25 6.46
N GLY A 10 -14.42 -7.85 7.07
CA GLY A 10 -14.79 -8.29 8.41
C GLY A 10 -15.01 -9.80 8.51
N HIS A 11 -15.23 -10.31 9.73
CA HIS A 11 -15.44 -11.75 9.99
C HIS A 11 -16.49 -12.38 9.06
N ARG A 12 -17.56 -11.65 8.73
CA ARG A 12 -18.62 -12.11 7.82
C ARG A 12 -18.11 -12.40 6.40
N GLN A 13 -17.30 -11.50 5.83
CA GLN A 13 -16.77 -11.68 4.46
C GLN A 13 -15.74 -12.80 4.41
N ALA A 14 -14.93 -12.96 5.47
CA ALA A 14 -13.99 -14.08 5.61
C ALA A 14 -14.72 -15.42 5.67
N GLU A 15 -15.76 -15.50 6.50
CA GLU A 15 -16.61 -16.69 6.62
C GLU A 15 -17.29 -17.02 5.29
N GLN A 16 -17.85 -16.02 4.60
CA GLN A 16 -18.48 -16.24 3.31
C GLN A 16 -17.50 -16.78 2.27
N PHE A 17 -16.28 -16.25 2.23
CA PHE A 17 -15.22 -16.78 1.37
C PHE A 17 -14.87 -18.22 1.72
N TRP A 18 -14.67 -18.53 3.01
CA TRP A 18 -14.37 -19.87 3.48
C TRP A 18 -15.47 -20.88 3.08
N GLN A 19 -16.73 -20.52 3.31
CA GLN A 19 -17.87 -21.35 2.95
C GLN A 19 -17.94 -21.58 1.43
N ASN A 20 -17.79 -20.53 0.61
CA ASN A 20 -17.78 -20.64 -0.85
C ASN A 20 -16.69 -21.60 -1.36
N VAL A 21 -15.46 -21.48 -0.87
CA VAL A 21 -14.36 -22.40 -1.26
C VAL A 21 -14.67 -23.82 -0.80
N SER A 22 -15.16 -23.99 0.43
CA SER A 22 -15.43 -25.31 0.99
C SER A 22 -16.56 -26.07 0.27
N SER A 23 -17.65 -25.39 -0.07
CA SER A 23 -18.73 -25.96 -0.90
C SER A 23 -18.23 -26.31 -2.30
N ALA A 24 -17.37 -25.47 -2.91
CA ALA A 24 -16.83 -25.73 -4.25
C ALA A 24 -15.98 -27.02 -4.34
N VAL A 25 -15.40 -27.48 -3.22
CA VAL A 25 -14.59 -28.70 -3.16
C VAL A 25 -15.33 -29.89 -2.53
N GLY A 26 -16.65 -29.76 -2.30
CA GLY A 26 -17.48 -30.82 -1.73
C GLY A 26 -17.34 -31.00 -0.21
N CYS A 27 -16.72 -30.05 0.48
CA CYS A 27 -16.59 -30.00 1.93
C CYS A 27 -17.61 -29.04 2.54
N GLU A 28 -18.90 -29.35 2.37
CA GLU A 28 -20.00 -28.54 2.88
C GLU A 28 -19.81 -28.21 4.37
N SER A 29 -20.21 -27.00 4.76
CA SER A 29 -20.02 -26.39 6.09
C SER A 29 -18.58 -26.04 6.50
N GLY A 30 -17.58 -26.31 5.64
CA GLY A 30 -16.21 -25.83 5.87
C GLY A 30 -15.47 -26.56 6.99
N HIS A 31 -15.80 -27.82 7.27
CA HIS A 31 -15.09 -28.60 8.28
C HIS A 31 -13.62 -28.82 7.90
N LEU A 32 -12.71 -28.41 8.80
CA LEU A 32 -11.26 -28.50 8.57
C LEU A 32 -10.77 -29.91 8.27
N ASP A 33 -11.39 -30.94 8.85
CA ASP A 33 -10.98 -32.33 8.62
C ASP A 33 -11.25 -32.79 7.19
N CYS A 34 -12.32 -32.28 6.56
CA CYS A 34 -12.58 -32.49 5.13
C CYS A 34 -11.61 -31.66 4.30
N MET A 35 -11.48 -30.36 4.61
CA MET A 35 -10.64 -29.43 3.85
C MET A 35 -9.17 -29.85 3.80
N ARG A 36 -8.64 -30.45 4.88
CA ARG A 36 -7.26 -30.96 4.93
C ARG A 36 -7.00 -32.19 4.04
N GLN A 37 -8.06 -32.88 3.60
CA GLN A 37 -7.96 -34.04 2.70
C GLN A 37 -8.08 -33.64 1.23
N VAL A 38 -8.50 -32.40 0.93
CA VAL A 38 -8.63 -31.90 -0.43
C VAL A 38 -7.23 -31.81 -1.06
N PRO A 39 -7.04 -32.38 -2.28
CA PRO A 39 -5.77 -32.24 -2.99
C PRO A 39 -5.40 -30.77 -3.21
N PHE A 40 -4.11 -30.44 -3.09
CA PHE A 40 -3.63 -29.06 -3.17
C PHE A 40 -4.10 -28.34 -4.44
N ASP A 41 -3.93 -28.95 -5.62
CA ASP A 41 -4.33 -28.34 -6.90
C ASP A 41 -5.84 -28.08 -6.97
N THR A 42 -6.65 -28.96 -6.39
CA THR A 42 -8.11 -28.77 -6.30
C THR A 42 -8.45 -27.57 -5.42
N LEU A 43 -7.81 -27.46 -4.26
CA LEU A 43 -8.02 -26.33 -3.33
C LEU A 43 -7.58 -25.00 -3.93
N VAL A 44 -6.42 -24.97 -4.60
CA VAL A 44 -5.90 -23.77 -5.28
C VAL A 44 -6.83 -23.33 -6.40
N ASN A 45 -7.27 -24.25 -7.27
CA ASN A 45 -8.16 -23.91 -8.36
C ASN A 45 -9.51 -23.37 -7.88
N ALA A 46 -10.10 -24.00 -6.86
CA ALA A 46 -11.34 -23.52 -6.25
C ALA A 46 -11.14 -22.12 -5.62
N THR A 47 -10.03 -21.93 -4.89
CA THR A 47 -9.67 -20.64 -4.28
C THR A 47 -9.56 -19.54 -5.33
N THR A 48 -8.80 -19.75 -6.41
CA THR A 48 -8.62 -18.78 -7.49
C THR A 48 -9.94 -18.46 -8.18
N ALA A 49 -10.80 -19.46 -8.42
CA ALA A 49 -12.12 -19.25 -9.01
C ALA A 49 -13.02 -18.37 -8.12
N ILE A 50 -13.05 -18.63 -6.80
CA ILE A 50 -13.84 -17.83 -5.84
C ILE A 50 -13.29 -16.41 -5.70
N VAL A 51 -11.96 -16.24 -5.64
CA VAL A 51 -11.30 -14.93 -5.66
C VAL A 51 -11.73 -14.13 -6.88
N SER A 52 -11.67 -14.74 -8.07
CA SER A 52 -12.05 -14.08 -9.33
C SER A 52 -13.54 -13.78 -9.42
N ALA A 53 -14.41 -14.66 -8.92
CA ALA A 53 -15.86 -14.50 -9.04
C ALA A 53 -16.42 -13.41 -8.11
N HIS A 54 -15.74 -13.14 -7.00
CA HIS A 54 -16.23 -12.24 -5.95
C HIS A 54 -15.29 -11.08 -5.65
N SER A 55 -14.23 -10.90 -6.44
CA SER A 55 -13.18 -9.90 -6.20
C SER A 55 -12.66 -9.93 -4.76
N TYR A 56 -12.50 -11.13 -4.20
CA TYR A 56 -12.11 -11.30 -2.81
C TYR A 56 -10.60 -11.24 -2.65
N THR A 57 -10.12 -10.49 -1.66
CA THR A 57 -8.69 -10.43 -1.33
C THR A 57 -8.35 -11.27 -0.10
N LEU A 58 -7.43 -12.22 -0.29
CA LEU A 58 -6.76 -12.92 0.81
C LEU A 58 -5.77 -11.96 1.47
N GLN A 59 -6.00 -11.65 2.74
CA GLN A 59 -5.25 -10.62 3.48
C GLN A 59 -5.26 -10.92 4.98
N PRO A 60 -4.33 -10.33 5.76
CA PRO A 60 -4.41 -10.36 7.21
C PRO A 60 -5.76 -9.84 7.72
N ARG A 61 -6.27 -10.42 8.81
CA ARG A 61 -7.57 -10.04 9.39
C ARG A 61 -7.46 -9.93 10.90
N VAL A 62 -8.33 -9.10 11.48
CA VAL A 62 -8.52 -9.03 12.92
C VAL A 62 -8.95 -10.41 13.41
N ASP A 63 -8.10 -11.05 14.18
CA ASP A 63 -8.30 -12.38 14.76
C ASP A 63 -8.50 -12.31 16.28
N GLY A 64 -8.39 -11.11 16.86
CA GLY A 64 -8.45 -10.90 18.31
C GLY A 64 -7.19 -11.33 19.05
N TYR A 65 -6.13 -11.73 18.33
CA TYR A 65 -4.88 -12.22 18.91
C TYR A 65 -3.65 -11.57 18.27
N PHE A 66 -3.27 -11.97 17.05
CA PHE A 66 -2.13 -11.37 16.36
C PHE A 66 -2.48 -9.95 15.89
N LEU A 67 -3.68 -9.79 15.33
CA LEU A 67 -4.30 -8.50 15.03
C LEU A 67 -5.52 -8.34 15.93
N PRO A 68 -5.38 -7.70 17.11
CA PRO A 68 -6.48 -7.56 18.05
C PRO A 68 -7.55 -6.58 17.58
N ASN A 69 -7.20 -5.65 16.68
CA ASN A 69 -8.11 -4.66 16.12
C ASN A 69 -7.58 -4.15 14.76
N THR A 70 -8.34 -3.28 14.10
CA THR A 70 -7.90 -2.64 12.85
C THR A 70 -6.64 -1.80 13.06
N TYR A 71 -5.97 -1.49 11.95
CA TYR A 71 -4.82 -0.59 11.93
C TYR A 71 -5.16 0.76 12.58
N GLU A 72 -6.28 1.37 12.16
CA GLU A 72 -6.68 2.70 12.62
C GLU A 72 -6.90 2.71 14.14
N ALA A 73 -7.62 1.71 14.66
CA ALA A 73 -7.88 1.61 16.09
C ALA A 73 -6.60 1.35 16.89
N SER A 74 -5.72 0.46 16.40
CA SER A 74 -4.52 0.04 17.13
C SER A 74 -3.45 1.14 17.16
N VAL A 75 -3.16 1.76 16.01
CA VAL A 75 -2.14 2.81 15.91
C VAL A 75 -2.58 4.08 16.65
N TYR A 76 -3.85 4.47 16.55
CA TYR A 76 -4.36 5.66 17.24
C TYR A 76 -4.33 5.52 18.77
N GLN A 77 -4.51 4.30 19.29
CA GLN A 77 -4.45 4.01 20.73
C GLN A 77 -3.01 3.78 21.24
N GLY A 78 -2.00 3.84 20.36
CA GLY A 78 -0.62 3.51 20.75
C GLY A 78 -0.40 2.02 21.02
N HIS A 79 -1.29 1.14 20.53
CA HIS A 79 -1.22 -0.31 20.71
C HIS A 79 -0.23 -0.96 19.74
N PHE A 80 1.04 -0.56 19.83
CA PHE A 80 2.15 -1.15 19.12
C PHE A 80 3.39 -1.11 20.02
N ASN A 81 4.33 -2.04 19.83
CA ASN A 81 5.57 -2.10 20.61
C ASN A 81 6.78 -1.84 19.69
N PHE A 82 6.87 -0.62 19.18
CA PHE A 82 7.97 -0.17 18.34
C PHE A 82 8.39 1.24 18.74
N SER A 83 9.69 1.42 19.01
CA SER A 83 10.29 2.71 19.38
C SER A 83 11.57 3.00 18.60
N GLY A 84 11.83 2.22 17.55
CA GLY A 84 13.01 2.35 16.71
C GLY A 84 12.90 3.51 15.72
N PRO A 85 14.02 3.86 15.06
CA PRO A 85 14.00 4.81 13.96
C PRO A 85 13.15 4.27 12.80
N CYS A 86 12.49 5.15 12.04
CA CYS A 86 11.62 4.76 10.94
C CYS A 86 11.80 5.67 9.72
N VAL A 87 11.96 5.05 8.54
CA VAL A 87 11.93 5.71 7.23
C VAL A 87 10.63 5.29 6.54
N LEU A 88 9.85 6.28 6.11
CA LEU A 88 8.55 6.12 5.49
C LEU A 88 8.59 6.76 4.10
N THR A 89 8.29 6.00 3.05
CA THR A 89 8.25 6.54 1.68
C THR A 89 7.03 6.07 0.93
N HIS A 90 6.39 6.94 0.18
CA HIS A 90 5.30 6.61 -0.74
C HIS A 90 5.66 7.04 -2.15
N GLU A 91 5.01 6.46 -3.14
CA GLU A 91 5.05 6.88 -4.53
C GLU A 91 4.13 8.10 -4.72
N GLN A 92 4.46 8.96 -5.68
CA GLN A 92 3.65 10.14 -6.00
C GLN A 92 2.25 9.74 -6.55
N HIS A 93 2.19 8.65 -7.30
CA HIS A 93 0.99 8.14 -7.97
C HIS A 93 0.70 6.69 -7.58
N GLU A 94 0.50 6.41 -6.28
CA GLU A 94 0.21 5.06 -5.78
C GLU A 94 -0.90 4.37 -6.58
N PHE A 95 -2.04 5.05 -6.81
CA PHE A 95 -3.12 4.53 -7.67
C PHE A 95 -3.80 5.59 -8.56
N ASN A 96 -3.58 6.89 -8.32
CA ASN A 96 -4.38 7.97 -8.92
C ASN A 96 -4.05 8.31 -10.40
N SER A 97 -3.14 7.58 -11.04
CA SER A 97 -2.76 7.82 -12.44
C SER A 97 -3.62 7.05 -13.46
N VAL A 98 -4.45 6.11 -13.00
CA VAL A 98 -5.32 5.29 -13.85
C VAL A 98 -6.74 5.38 -13.30
N ALA A 99 -7.75 5.51 -14.16
CA ALA A 99 -9.14 5.51 -13.70
C ALA A 99 -9.55 4.10 -13.25
N TYR A 100 -10.32 3.98 -12.18
CA TYR A 100 -10.89 2.70 -11.77
C TYR A 100 -12.03 2.29 -12.73
N ASP A 101 -11.92 1.09 -13.30
CA ASP A 101 -12.90 0.57 -14.25
C ASP A 101 -14.28 0.36 -13.59
N GLY A 102 -15.34 0.85 -14.24
CA GLY A 102 -16.72 0.65 -13.79
C GLY A 102 -17.24 1.71 -12.81
N ILE A 103 -16.47 2.78 -12.55
CA ILE A 103 -16.93 3.94 -11.77
C ILE A 103 -17.00 5.16 -12.69
N GLU A 104 -18.20 5.41 -13.21
CA GLU A 104 -18.45 6.50 -14.18
C GLU A 104 -19.19 7.68 -13.53
N THR A 105 -19.91 7.43 -12.44
CA THR A 105 -20.73 8.42 -11.73
C THR A 105 -20.41 8.49 -10.23
N GLU A 106 -20.80 9.59 -9.58
CA GLU A 106 -20.70 9.71 -8.12
C GLU A 106 -21.53 8.64 -7.40
N GLU A 107 -22.64 8.18 -8.00
CA GLU A 107 -23.44 7.06 -7.49
C GLU A 107 -22.67 5.74 -7.51
N ASP A 108 -21.92 5.46 -8.58
CA ASP A 108 -21.04 4.28 -8.67
C ASP A 108 -19.92 4.33 -7.62
N LEU A 109 -19.33 5.52 -7.44
CA LEU A 109 -18.29 5.75 -6.44
C LEU A 109 -18.85 5.50 -5.03
N PHE A 110 -20.00 6.10 -4.72
CA PHE A 110 -20.68 5.95 -3.43
C PHE A 110 -21.02 4.48 -3.15
N ALA A 111 -21.57 3.77 -4.14
CA ALA A 111 -21.88 2.34 -4.03
C ALA A 111 -20.61 1.51 -3.81
N THR A 112 -19.53 1.82 -4.53
CA THR A 112 -18.25 1.12 -4.41
C THR A 112 -17.64 1.31 -3.01
N ILE A 113 -17.68 2.52 -2.45
CA ILE A 113 -17.20 2.76 -1.08
C ILE A 113 -17.97 1.91 -0.05
N ARG A 114 -19.28 1.70 -0.22
CA ARG A 114 -20.04 0.78 0.64
C ARG A 114 -19.66 -0.68 0.47
N VAL A 115 -19.23 -1.10 -0.71
CA VAL A 115 -18.72 -2.46 -0.94
C VAL A 115 -17.39 -2.65 -0.20
N VAL A 116 -16.49 -1.67 -0.29
CA VAL A 116 -15.17 -1.70 0.35
C VAL A 116 -15.29 -1.60 1.88
N PHE A 117 -16.18 -0.73 2.36
CA PHE A 117 -16.42 -0.47 3.78
C PHE A 117 -17.89 -0.71 4.16
N PRO A 118 -18.33 -1.97 4.37
CA PRO A 118 -19.74 -2.28 4.57
C PRO A 118 -20.41 -1.60 5.78
N ALA A 119 -19.64 -1.23 6.80
CA ALA A 119 -20.13 -0.55 8.00
C ALA A 119 -20.09 0.98 7.89
N ILE A 120 -19.57 1.54 6.80
CA ILE A 120 -19.45 3.00 6.64
C ILE A 120 -20.84 3.64 6.54
N THR A 121 -21.04 4.73 7.27
CA THR A 121 -22.30 5.46 7.26
C THR A 121 -22.31 6.49 6.13
N GLU A 122 -23.52 6.84 5.68
CA GLU A 122 -23.70 7.78 4.56
C GLU A 122 -23.09 9.15 4.81
N ASN A 123 -23.21 9.70 6.03
CA ASN A 123 -22.59 10.97 6.37
C ASN A 123 -21.05 10.92 6.27
N VAL A 124 -20.42 9.78 6.59
CA VAL A 124 -18.97 9.62 6.44
C VAL A 124 -18.58 9.58 4.97
N ILE A 125 -19.39 8.95 4.11
CA ILE A 125 -19.16 9.00 2.66
C ILE A 125 -19.31 10.44 2.14
N GLN A 126 -20.30 11.21 2.61
CA GLN A 126 -20.45 12.61 2.21
C GLN A 126 -19.25 13.46 2.64
N ASP A 127 -18.77 13.31 3.87
CA ASP A 127 -17.54 13.97 4.35
C ASP A 127 -16.33 13.60 3.46
N LEU A 128 -16.25 12.35 2.98
CA LEU A 128 -15.22 11.94 2.01
C LEU A 128 -15.40 12.65 0.67
N LEU A 129 -16.60 12.71 0.11
CA LEU A 129 -16.84 13.37 -1.18
C LEU A 129 -16.50 14.87 -1.15
N GLU A 130 -16.69 15.53 0.00
CA GLU A 130 -16.26 16.93 0.21
C GLU A 130 -14.74 17.08 0.24
N LEU A 131 -14.01 16.10 0.79
CA LEU A 131 -12.54 16.10 0.82
C LEU A 131 -11.90 15.82 -0.54
N TYR A 132 -12.65 15.23 -1.47
CA TYR A 132 -12.25 14.93 -2.84
C TYR A 132 -13.29 15.53 -3.80
N PRO A 133 -13.32 16.85 -4.04
CA PRO A 133 -14.31 17.47 -4.92
C PRO A 133 -14.26 16.92 -6.35
N ALA A 134 -15.40 16.58 -6.95
CA ALA A 134 -15.47 16.02 -8.30
C ALA A 134 -14.76 16.88 -9.36
N GLY A 135 -14.84 18.21 -9.22
CA GLY A 135 -14.22 19.16 -10.14
C GLY A 135 -12.69 19.12 -10.21
N ASP A 136 -12.03 18.45 -9.25
CA ASP A 136 -10.57 18.29 -9.22
C ASP A 136 -10.10 17.12 -10.11
N TYR A 137 -11.01 16.32 -10.67
CA TYR A 137 -10.69 15.08 -11.38
C TYR A 137 -11.29 15.06 -12.80
N GLY A 138 -10.58 14.39 -13.71
CA GLY A 138 -11.06 14.16 -15.08
C GLY A 138 -12.19 13.12 -15.20
N SER A 139 -12.36 12.26 -14.18
CA SER A 139 -13.42 11.26 -14.09
C SER A 139 -13.64 10.80 -12.64
N GLU A 140 -14.80 10.20 -12.36
CA GLU A 140 -15.10 9.60 -11.05
C GLU A 140 -14.21 8.39 -10.76
N GLY A 141 -13.79 7.64 -11.78
CA GLY A 141 -12.80 6.57 -11.61
C GLY A 141 -11.42 7.07 -11.14
N LEU A 142 -10.97 8.25 -11.60
CA LEU A 142 -9.73 8.87 -11.09
C LEU A 142 -9.91 9.39 -9.66
N ARG A 143 -11.06 10.01 -9.38
CA ARG A 143 -11.43 10.49 -8.04
C ARG A 143 -11.44 9.33 -7.03
N PHE A 144 -12.05 8.21 -7.40
CA PHE A 144 -12.06 7.00 -6.58
C PHE A 144 -10.65 6.46 -6.35
N ASN A 145 -9.77 6.46 -7.36
CA ASN A 145 -8.40 5.97 -7.17
C ASN A 145 -7.54 6.92 -6.31
N ASP A 146 -7.82 8.23 -6.29
CA ASP A 146 -7.19 9.15 -5.32
C ASP A 146 -7.67 8.90 -3.88
N ILE A 147 -8.97 8.62 -3.72
CA ILE A 147 -9.54 8.11 -2.46
C ILE A 147 -8.84 6.81 -2.06
N ARG A 148 -8.70 5.87 -2.99
CA ARG A 148 -8.09 4.55 -2.79
C ARG A 148 -6.65 4.63 -2.32
N GLN A 149 -5.79 5.38 -2.99
CA GLN A 149 -4.42 5.53 -2.50
C GLN A 149 -4.34 6.13 -1.11
N SER A 150 -5.29 6.99 -0.76
CA SER A 150 -5.32 7.60 0.55
C SER A 150 -5.62 6.58 1.63
N TYR A 151 -6.69 5.79 1.47
CA TYR A 151 -7.03 4.78 2.48
C TYR A 151 -6.13 3.55 2.45
N GLU A 152 -5.58 3.16 1.30
CA GLU A 152 -4.73 1.97 1.21
C GLU A 152 -3.28 2.24 1.59
N VAL A 153 -2.75 3.43 1.29
CA VAL A 153 -1.30 3.66 1.32
C VAL A 153 -0.96 4.96 2.05
N THR A 154 -1.25 6.11 1.45
CA THR A 154 -0.61 7.37 1.82
C THR A 154 -1.04 7.84 3.22
N ALA A 155 -2.33 7.81 3.56
CA ALA A 155 -2.79 8.28 4.87
C ALA A 155 -2.16 7.50 6.03
N LYS A 156 -1.82 6.22 5.82
CA LYS A 156 -1.25 5.35 6.86
C LYS A 156 0.15 5.82 7.28
N HIS A 157 0.93 6.41 6.37
CA HIS A 157 2.22 7.03 6.72
C HIS A 157 2.08 8.13 7.76
N PHE A 158 1.06 8.97 7.62
CA PHE A 158 0.85 10.09 8.54
C PHE A 158 0.43 9.62 9.94
N ALA A 159 -0.42 8.58 10.03
CA ALA A 159 -0.74 7.96 11.32
C ALA A 159 0.50 7.38 11.99
N LEU A 160 1.33 6.64 11.24
CA LEU A 160 2.53 6.05 11.82
C LEU A 160 3.57 7.10 12.20
N THR A 161 3.75 8.14 11.39
CA THR A 161 4.58 9.32 11.73
C THR A 161 4.14 9.92 13.06
N SER A 162 2.84 10.17 13.22
CA SER A 162 2.26 10.74 14.44
C SER A 162 2.44 9.81 15.65
N ALA A 163 2.20 8.51 15.46
CA ALA A 163 2.33 7.50 16.49
C ALA A 163 3.78 7.35 17.00
N LEU A 164 4.76 7.56 16.12
CA LEU A 164 6.20 7.53 16.47
C LEU A 164 6.72 8.90 16.94
N GLY A 165 5.84 9.75 17.47
CA GLY A 165 6.23 11.02 18.06
C GLY A 165 6.86 11.98 17.05
N ASN A 166 6.44 11.90 15.78
CA ASN A 166 6.93 12.74 14.69
C ASN A 166 8.44 12.60 14.41
N ALA A 167 9.08 11.54 14.91
CA ALA A 167 10.52 11.27 14.78
C ALA A 167 10.82 10.30 13.62
N THR A 168 10.24 10.56 12.44
CA THR A 168 10.38 9.72 11.25
C THR A 168 11.02 10.50 10.10
N TRP A 169 11.71 9.77 9.21
CA TRP A 169 12.19 10.31 7.94
C TRP A 169 11.19 9.98 6.85
N ASN A 170 10.48 11.00 6.37
CA ASN A 170 9.40 10.83 5.42
C ASN A 170 9.88 11.18 4.00
N GLY A 171 9.36 10.49 2.99
CA GLY A 171 9.73 10.73 1.60
C GLY A 171 8.62 10.46 0.59
N GLU A 172 8.63 11.22 -0.50
CA GLU A 172 7.83 10.98 -1.69
C GLU A 172 8.76 10.54 -2.82
N VAL A 173 8.43 9.45 -3.51
CA VAL A 173 9.11 9.01 -4.72
C VAL A 173 8.36 9.55 -5.93
N ALA A 174 9.01 10.46 -6.66
CA ALA A 174 8.46 11.17 -7.81
C ALA A 174 9.29 10.84 -9.07
N ILE A 175 9.82 9.63 -9.15
CA ILE A 175 10.57 9.13 -10.31
C ILE A 175 9.58 8.47 -11.27
N SER A 176 9.40 9.05 -12.46
CA SER A 176 8.44 8.53 -13.45
C SER A 176 8.62 7.02 -13.71
N PRO A 177 7.53 6.22 -13.70
CA PRO A 177 6.13 6.64 -13.64
C PRO A 177 5.58 6.92 -12.24
N ALA A 178 6.38 6.74 -11.19
CA ALA A 178 6.04 6.99 -9.78
C ALA A 178 4.75 6.27 -9.33
N MET A 179 4.59 5.03 -9.78
CA MET A 179 3.43 4.20 -9.46
C MET A 179 3.79 3.22 -8.34
N HIS A 180 2.79 2.66 -7.65
CA HIS A 180 3.01 1.73 -6.55
C HIS A 180 4.06 0.65 -6.85
N GLY A 181 5.15 0.66 -6.08
CA GLY A 181 6.22 -0.33 -6.14
C GLY A 181 7.26 -0.15 -7.24
N THR A 182 7.22 0.94 -8.01
CA THR A 182 8.20 1.20 -9.08
C THR A 182 9.59 1.55 -8.55
N ASP A 183 9.66 2.13 -7.36
CA ASP A 183 10.86 2.46 -6.59
C ASP A 183 11.73 1.26 -6.21
N GLN A 184 11.16 0.05 -6.17
CA GLN A 184 11.88 -1.20 -5.87
C GLN A 184 13.06 -1.41 -6.82
N SER A 185 12.87 -1.07 -8.11
CA SER A 185 13.93 -1.19 -9.12
C SER A 185 15.14 -0.28 -8.85
N TYR A 186 14.94 0.81 -8.12
CA TYR A 186 16.00 1.73 -7.71
C TYR A 186 16.68 1.28 -6.41
N TYR A 187 15.92 0.82 -5.42
CA TYR A 187 16.50 0.28 -4.18
C TYR A 187 17.32 -1.00 -4.42
N PHE A 188 16.87 -1.87 -5.32
CA PHE A 188 17.53 -3.14 -5.63
C PHE A 188 18.31 -3.12 -6.95
N TYR A 189 18.59 -1.93 -7.49
CA TYR A 189 19.39 -1.77 -8.70
C TYR A 189 20.73 -2.50 -8.57
N SER A 190 20.98 -3.40 -9.53
CA SER A 190 22.23 -4.16 -9.62
C SER A 190 22.68 -4.24 -11.06
N THR A 191 24.00 -4.26 -11.25
CA THR A 191 24.63 -4.55 -12.55
C THR A 191 25.00 -6.03 -12.70
N TYR A 192 24.80 -6.83 -11.65
CA TYR A 192 24.96 -8.27 -11.67
C TYR A 192 23.63 -8.94 -12.02
N SER A 193 23.64 -9.83 -13.01
CA SER A 193 22.54 -10.75 -13.25
C SER A 193 22.63 -11.91 -12.25
N LEU A 194 21.56 -12.14 -11.49
CA LEU A 194 21.39 -13.37 -10.70
C LEU A 194 20.78 -14.52 -11.53
N MET A 195 20.39 -14.25 -12.77
CA MET A 195 19.93 -15.25 -13.72
C MET A 195 21.14 -15.78 -14.49
N ASP A 196 21.60 -16.98 -14.14
CA ASP A 196 22.15 -17.87 -15.16
C ASP A 196 20.96 -18.22 -16.04
N SER A 197 20.98 -17.77 -17.29
CA SER A 197 19.89 -18.02 -18.23
C SER A 197 19.81 -19.52 -18.49
N SER A 198 19.05 -20.25 -17.67
CA SER A 198 18.56 -21.56 -18.09
C SER A 198 17.70 -21.30 -19.31
N ASN A 199 18.19 -21.78 -20.44
CA ASN A 199 17.74 -21.48 -21.79
C ASN A 199 16.36 -22.12 -22.12
N GLU A 200 15.45 -22.18 -21.15
CA GLU A 200 14.14 -22.78 -21.31
C GLU A 200 13.03 -21.79 -20.95
N THR A 201 12.23 -21.51 -21.97
CA THR A 201 10.96 -20.77 -21.97
C THR A 201 11.04 -19.28 -21.61
N THR A 202 10.97 -18.45 -22.66
CA THR A 202 10.49 -17.08 -22.61
C THR A 202 9.02 -17.06 -22.19
N THR A 203 8.72 -17.24 -20.90
CA THR A 203 7.45 -16.82 -20.35
C THR A 203 7.54 -15.31 -20.16
N SER A 204 6.97 -14.56 -21.10
CA SER A 204 6.69 -13.14 -20.87
C SER A 204 5.80 -13.05 -19.63
N PHE A 205 6.35 -12.53 -18.53
CA PHE A 205 5.54 -12.21 -17.36
C PHE A 205 4.44 -11.23 -17.79
N ASN A 206 3.19 -11.51 -17.43
CA ASN A 206 2.16 -10.47 -17.52
C ASN A 206 2.46 -9.36 -16.49
N ALA A 207 1.82 -8.19 -16.62
CA ALA A 207 2.12 -7.04 -15.75
C ALA A 207 1.97 -7.33 -14.25
N ALA A 208 1.04 -8.22 -13.87
CA ALA A 208 0.83 -8.63 -12.48
C ALA A 208 1.93 -9.56 -11.95
N GLU A 209 2.41 -10.49 -12.78
CA GLU A 209 3.56 -11.34 -12.46
C GLU A 209 4.85 -10.52 -12.43
N ALA A 210 5.04 -9.59 -13.37
CA ALA A 210 6.18 -8.69 -13.40
C ALA A 210 6.25 -7.82 -12.14
N ALA A 211 5.10 -7.35 -11.64
CA ALA A 211 5.00 -6.64 -10.36
C ALA A 211 5.34 -7.54 -9.15
N LEU A 212 5.03 -8.84 -9.21
CA LEU A 212 5.29 -9.80 -8.13
C LEU A 212 6.77 -10.24 -8.06
N VAL A 213 7.48 -10.33 -9.19
CA VAL A 213 8.92 -10.67 -9.25
C VAL A 213 9.85 -9.46 -9.44
N GLY A 214 9.32 -8.23 -9.39
CA GLY A 214 10.11 -7.01 -9.59
C GLY A 214 10.78 -6.94 -10.97
N ALA A 215 10.17 -7.56 -11.98
CA ALA A 215 10.71 -7.61 -13.33
C ALA A 215 10.69 -6.21 -13.96
N ILE A 216 11.89 -5.66 -14.14
CA ILE A 216 12.16 -4.31 -14.61
C ILE A 216 11.77 -4.19 -16.09
N THR A 217 10.80 -3.32 -16.41
CA THR A 217 10.41 -3.01 -17.81
C THR A 217 10.92 -1.66 -18.29
N SER A 218 11.50 -0.83 -17.41
CA SER A 218 12.03 0.51 -17.77
C SER A 218 13.49 0.69 -17.35
N PRO A 219 14.31 1.41 -18.14
CA PRO A 219 15.72 1.64 -17.82
C PRO A 219 15.85 2.46 -16.51
N VAL A 220 16.57 1.91 -15.53
CA VAL A 220 16.83 2.56 -14.25
C VAL A 220 17.98 3.57 -14.38
N ASN A 221 17.78 4.80 -13.89
CA ASN A 221 18.87 5.77 -13.76
C ASN A 221 19.83 5.35 -12.63
N ALA A 222 20.98 4.80 -13.01
CA ALA A 222 21.96 4.25 -12.08
C ALA A 222 22.48 5.26 -11.03
N THR A 223 22.55 6.55 -11.39
CA THR A 223 22.99 7.60 -10.45
C THR A 223 21.96 7.80 -9.35
N VAL A 224 20.68 7.93 -9.73
CA VAL A 224 19.56 8.06 -8.79
C VAL A 224 19.44 6.81 -7.91
N ALA A 225 19.52 5.63 -8.52
CA ALA A 225 19.44 4.36 -7.79
C ALA A 225 20.53 4.24 -6.73
N ARG A 226 21.77 4.60 -7.06
CA ARG A 226 22.88 4.60 -6.09
C ARG A 226 22.65 5.60 -4.95
N MET A 227 22.02 6.76 -5.20
CA MET A 227 21.68 7.70 -4.12
C MET A 227 20.60 7.11 -3.19
N MET A 228 19.54 6.51 -3.72
CA MET A 228 18.50 5.83 -2.92
C MET A 228 19.09 4.69 -2.08
N GLN A 229 19.96 3.88 -2.68
CA GLN A 229 20.67 2.80 -1.99
C GLN A 229 21.56 3.31 -0.86
N LYS A 230 22.24 4.45 -1.03
CA LYS A 230 23.05 5.08 0.04
C LYS A 230 22.21 5.55 1.21
N TYR A 231 20.99 6.03 1.00
CA TYR A 231 20.08 6.33 2.11
C TYR A 231 19.64 5.06 2.84
N LEU A 232 19.17 4.05 2.09
CA LEU A 232 18.72 2.78 2.67
C LEU A 232 19.84 2.09 3.46
N LEU A 233 21.04 1.97 2.88
CA LEU A 233 22.18 1.35 3.55
C LEU A 233 22.66 2.15 4.75
N SER A 234 22.70 3.48 4.67
CA SER A 234 23.01 4.31 5.83
C SER A 234 22.04 4.04 6.97
N PHE A 235 20.74 4.01 6.67
CA PHE A 235 19.71 3.73 7.66
C PHE A 235 19.82 2.32 8.25
N VAL A 236 19.99 1.28 7.42
CA VAL A 236 20.13 -0.11 7.90
C VAL A 236 21.36 -0.30 8.78
N ILE A 237 22.49 0.34 8.44
CA ILE A 237 23.75 0.17 9.17
C ILE A 237 23.76 1.00 10.47
N THR A 238 23.17 2.19 10.47
CA THR A 238 23.37 3.19 11.55
C THR A 238 22.09 3.62 12.26
N GLY A 239 20.92 3.22 11.77
CA GLY A 239 19.63 3.73 12.23
C GLY A 239 19.31 5.15 11.75
N ASN A 240 20.15 5.75 10.89
CA ASN A 240 19.96 7.11 10.38
C ASN A 240 20.32 7.20 8.88
N PRO A 241 19.42 7.73 8.02
CA PRO A 241 19.65 7.79 6.59
C PRO A 241 20.77 8.75 6.19
N ASN A 242 21.28 9.60 7.09
CA ASN A 242 22.29 10.63 6.80
C ASN A 242 23.72 10.28 7.25
N SER A 243 23.92 9.29 8.11
CA SER A 243 25.21 9.06 8.78
C SER A 243 26.37 8.59 7.88
N LEU A 244 26.09 7.88 6.80
CA LEU A 244 27.11 7.42 5.85
C LEU A 244 26.97 8.13 4.51
N TRP A 245 28.07 8.45 3.82
CA TRP A 245 28.07 9.11 2.50
C TRP A 245 27.36 10.47 2.46
N ALA A 246 27.52 11.30 3.51
CA ALA A 246 26.85 12.60 3.59
C ALA A 246 27.17 13.55 2.42
N ASP A 247 28.37 13.47 1.83
CA ASP A 247 28.75 14.31 0.68
C ASP A 247 28.10 13.86 -0.65
N ASP A 248 27.54 12.65 -0.70
CA ASP A 248 26.99 12.06 -1.92
C ASP A 248 25.46 12.23 -2.04
N LYS A 249 24.82 12.86 -1.06
CA LYS A 249 23.37 12.97 -0.94
C LYS A 249 23.01 14.22 -0.14
N ILE A 250 21.84 14.77 -0.43
CA ILE A 250 21.31 15.87 0.38
C ILE A 250 20.97 15.39 1.80
N TYR A 251 20.74 16.32 2.71
CA TYR A 251 20.25 15.97 4.03
C TYR A 251 18.77 15.54 3.94
N TRP A 252 18.44 14.38 4.50
CA TRP A 252 17.05 13.94 4.69
C TRP A 252 16.59 14.33 6.10
N PRO A 253 15.77 15.39 6.25
CA PRO A 253 15.31 15.83 7.55
C PRO A 253 14.29 14.86 8.16
N GLN A 254 14.28 14.77 9.49
CA GLN A 254 13.15 14.18 10.21
C GLN A 254 11.94 15.11 10.11
N TYR A 255 10.74 14.53 10.16
CA TYR A 255 9.49 15.27 10.08
C TYR A 255 9.43 16.43 11.10
N ASN A 256 9.84 16.19 12.34
CA ASN A 256 9.79 17.17 13.44
C ASN A 256 10.83 18.30 13.35
N GLU A 257 11.73 18.30 12.36
CA GLU A 257 12.65 19.41 12.12
C GLU A 257 11.96 20.64 11.51
N SER A 258 10.68 20.50 11.11
CA SER A 258 9.81 21.59 10.65
C SER A 258 8.52 21.62 11.46
N THR A 259 7.97 22.82 11.68
CA THR A 259 6.66 22.99 12.37
C THR A 259 5.50 22.43 11.56
N VAL A 260 5.62 22.40 10.23
CA VAL A 260 4.58 21.88 9.32
C VAL A 260 4.88 20.46 8.84
N GLY A 261 5.95 19.84 9.34
CA GLY A 261 6.46 18.58 8.82
C GLY A 261 7.29 18.77 7.55
N THR A 262 8.18 17.82 7.27
CA THR A 262 9.00 17.84 6.07
C THR A 262 9.23 16.44 5.52
N GLN A 263 9.55 16.36 4.23
CA GLN A 263 9.95 15.14 3.55
C GLN A 263 11.04 15.41 2.53
N ILE A 264 11.75 14.35 2.17
CA ILE A 264 12.53 14.34 0.93
C ILE A 264 11.62 13.99 -0.24
N VAL A 265 11.84 14.59 -1.41
CA VAL A 265 11.22 14.20 -2.67
C VAL A 265 12.31 13.56 -3.52
N LEU A 266 12.23 12.25 -3.72
CA LEU A 266 13.14 11.46 -4.54
C LEU A 266 12.68 11.58 -6.01
N ASN A 267 13.25 12.54 -6.73
CA ASN A 267 13.10 12.71 -8.18
C ASN A 267 14.48 12.56 -8.85
N GLU A 268 14.78 13.24 -9.95
CA GLU A 268 16.11 13.13 -10.57
C GLU A 268 17.23 13.85 -9.79
N THR A 269 16.91 14.92 -9.06
CA THR A 269 17.89 15.78 -8.37
C THR A 269 17.79 15.73 -6.84
N PHE A 270 16.68 15.22 -6.34
CA PHE A 270 16.26 15.14 -4.94
C PHE A 270 16.06 16.54 -4.35
N THR A 271 14.94 16.74 -3.67
CA THR A 271 14.63 18.00 -3.01
C THR A 271 14.04 17.75 -1.64
N VAL A 272 13.93 18.81 -0.82
CA VAL A 272 13.19 18.78 0.44
C VAL A 272 11.93 19.62 0.25
N ALA A 273 10.80 19.13 0.75
CA ALA A 273 9.50 19.79 0.70
C ALA A 273 8.78 19.72 2.05
N GLU A 274 7.69 20.47 2.17
CA GLU A 274 6.71 20.24 3.24
C GLU A 274 6.10 18.84 3.09
N TYR A 275 5.71 18.23 4.21
CA TYR A 275 5.17 16.87 4.18
C TYR A 275 3.79 16.83 3.52
N ALA A 276 3.70 16.25 2.32
CA ALA A 276 2.48 16.26 1.50
C ALA A 276 1.29 15.58 2.19
N LEU A 277 1.54 14.62 3.09
CA LEU A 277 0.51 13.81 3.71
C LEU A 277 -0.01 14.36 5.04
N ALA A 278 0.52 15.48 5.55
CA ALA A 278 -0.03 16.19 6.71
C ALA A 278 -1.25 17.05 6.29
N ASN A 279 -2.34 16.40 5.87
CA ASN A 279 -3.53 17.07 5.34
C ASN A 279 -4.84 16.45 5.88
N SER A 280 -5.97 17.09 5.56
CA SER A 280 -7.31 16.69 6.02
C SER A 280 -7.75 15.32 5.50
N ARG A 281 -7.31 14.92 4.29
CA ARG A 281 -7.59 13.59 3.72
C ARG A 281 -6.93 12.50 4.56
N SER A 282 -5.63 12.66 4.87
CA SER A 282 -4.92 11.73 5.75
C SER A 282 -5.51 11.69 7.15
N LEU A 283 -5.91 12.83 7.71
CA LEU A 283 -6.58 12.88 9.01
C LEU A 283 -7.90 12.10 9.00
N HIS A 284 -8.70 12.22 7.94
CA HIS A 284 -9.96 11.51 7.82
C HIS A 284 -9.75 10.00 7.78
N TRP A 285 -8.86 9.50 6.92
CA TRP A 285 -8.61 8.08 6.70
C TRP A 285 -7.91 7.34 7.86
N ASN A 286 -7.55 8.07 8.91
CA ASN A 286 -6.99 7.50 10.14
C ASN A 286 -7.98 7.48 11.30
N LYS A 287 -9.22 7.94 11.11
CA LYS A 287 -10.30 7.77 12.09
C LYS A 287 -10.81 6.31 12.03
N ALA A 288 -11.19 5.76 13.18
CA ALA A 288 -11.78 4.42 13.26
C ALA A 288 -13.31 4.48 13.03
N LEU A 289 -13.76 4.79 11.80
CA LEU A 289 -15.19 5.01 11.49
C LEU A 289 -15.91 3.84 10.77
N TRP A 290 -15.19 2.79 10.35
CA TRP A 290 -15.70 1.84 9.34
C TRP A 290 -15.38 0.35 9.60
N TYR A 291 -15.27 -0.07 10.87
CA TYR A 291 -15.14 -1.49 11.24
C TYR A 291 -16.45 -2.08 11.78
#